data_AF-A0A2G6DNC7-F1
#
_entry.id   AF-A0A2G6DNC7-F1
#
_cell.length_a   1.000
_cell.length_b   1.000
_cell.length_c   1.000
_cell.angle_alpha   90.00
_cell.angle_beta   90.00
_cell.angle_gamma   90.00
#
_symmetry.space_group_name_H-M   'P 1'
#
loop_
_entity.id
_entity.type
_entity.pdbx_description
1 polymer ?
#
loop_
_entity_poly.entity_id
_entity_poly.type
_entity_poly.pdbx_seq_one_letter_code
_entity_poly.pdbx_strand_id
1 'polypeptide(L)' 'MYNDALLELTHEQQQQAVEEIMQLVATGTSHKEAIVIIAEKLRKQTENLTRGK' A
#
# COMPACT_ATOMS: atom_id res chain seq x y z
N MET A 1 4.94 21.85 -9.96
CA MET A 1 5.50 20.72 -9.21
C MET A 1 4.34 20.16 -8.40
N TYR A 2 3.76 19.04 -8.85
CA TYR A 2 2.46 18.56 -8.35
C TYR A 2 2.66 18.01 -6.93
N ASN A 3 2.21 18.80 -5.95
CA ASN A 3 2.32 18.53 -4.54
C ASN A 3 0.97 17.96 -4.10
N ASP A 4 0.77 16.67 -4.35
CA ASP A 4 -0.34 15.90 -3.77
C ASP A 4 0.29 14.74 -3.03
N ALA A 5 -0.30 14.38 -1.90
CA ALA A 5 0.15 13.34 -0.99
C ALA A 5 0.13 11.94 -1.62
N LEU A 6 0.94 11.71 -2.66
CA LEU A 6 1.41 10.40 -3.04
C LEU A 6 2.16 9.91 -1.79
N LEU A 7 1.72 8.79 -1.23
CA LEU A 7 2.63 8.02 -0.39
C LEU A 7 3.92 7.89 -1.21
N GLU A 8 4.98 8.57 -0.80
CA GLU A 8 6.32 8.35 -1.33
C GLU A 8 6.78 6.99 -0.81
N LEU A 9 6.18 5.93 -1.36
CA LEU A 9 6.62 4.57 -1.16
C LEU A 9 8.01 4.48 -1.78
N THR A 10 8.96 3.96 -1.01
CA THR A 10 10.24 3.57 -1.59
C THR A 10 10.00 2.53 -2.70
N HIS A 11 10.93 2.41 -3.65
CA HIS A 11 10.84 1.37 -4.69
C HIS A 11 10.64 -0.03 -4.09
N GLU A 12 11.21 -0.29 -2.91
CA GLU A 12 11.01 -1.52 -2.16
C GLU A 12 9.57 -1.69 -1.66
N GLN A 13 8.98 -0.65 -1.07
CA GLN A 13 7.59 -0.69 -0.61
C GLN A 13 6.59 -0.82 -1.76
N GLN A 14 6.90 -0.23 -2.92
CA GLN A 14 6.10 -0.41 -4.14
C GLN A 14 6.14 -1.87 -4.60
N GLN A 15 7.34 -2.48 -4.62
CA GLN A 15 7.51 -3.87 -5.02
C GLN A 15 6.77 -4.82 -4.05
N GLN A 16 6.89 -4.59 -2.74
CA GLN A 16 6.16 -5.35 -1.72
C GLN A 16 4.65 -5.24 -1.89
N ALA A 17 4.13 -4.03 -2.17
CA ALA A 17 2.72 -3.81 -2.42
C ALA A 17 2.23 -4.62 -3.63
N VAL A 18 3.00 -4.67 -4.72
CA VAL A 18 2.69 -5.46 -5.92
C VAL A 18 2.67 -6.96 -5.60
N GLU A 19 3.67 -7.46 -4.89
CA GLU A 19 3.74 -8.87 -4.50
C GLU A 19 2.56 -9.28 -3.61
N GLU A 20 2.20 -8.46 -2.62
CA GLU A 20 1.05 -8.74 -1.77
C GLU A 20 -0.27 -8.71 -2.54
N ILE A 21 -0.45 -7.77 -3.48
CA ILE A 21 -1.63 -7.76 -4.37
C ILE A 21 -1.71 -9.06 -5.16
N MET A 22 -0.59 -9.51 -5.74
CA MET A 22 -0.54 -10.75 -6.52
C MET A 22 -0.87 -11.98 -5.67
N GLN A 23 -0.40 -12.03 -4.41
CA GLN A 23 -0.76 -13.10 -3.47
C GLN A 23 -2.26 -13.09 -3.16
N LEU A 24 -2.84 -11.93 -2.86
CA LEU A 24 -4.27 -11.79 -2.58
C LEU A 24 -5.10 -12.24 -3.78
N VAL A 25 -4.71 -11.83 -4.98
CA VAL A 25 -5.37 -12.26 -6.22
C VAL A 25 -5.24 -13.78 -6.44
N ALA A 26 -4.07 -14.35 -6.19
CA ALA A 26 -3.86 -15.80 -6.30
C ALA A 26 -4.74 -16.61 -5.32
N THR A 27 -5.07 -16.04 -4.16
CA THR A 27 -6.00 -16.64 -3.19
C THR A 27 -7.48 -16.48 -3.55
N GLY A 28 -7.80 -15.78 -4.65
CA GLY A 28 -9.18 -15.55 -5.12
C GLY A 28 -9.75 -14.19 -4.77
N THR A 29 -8.95 -13.28 -4.19
CA THR A 29 -9.37 -11.89 -3.94
C THR A 29 -9.45 -11.13 -5.26
N SER A 30 -10.46 -10.28 -5.45
CA SER A 30 -10.53 -9.47 -6.66
C SER A 30 -9.39 -8.42 -6.66
N HIS A 31 -8.86 -8.09 -7.84
CA HIS A 31 -7.79 -7.09 -7.97
C HIS A 31 -8.16 -5.75 -7.29
N LYS A 32 -9.43 -5.33 -7.41
CA LYS A 32 -9.94 -4.10 -6.78
C LYS A 32 -9.87 -4.18 -5.26
N GLU A 33 -10.29 -5.29 -4.68
CA GLU A 33 -10.30 -5.51 -3.24
C GLU A 33 -8.87 -5.65 -2.69
N ALA A 34 -7.99 -6.35 -3.40
CA ALA A 34 -6.57 -6.44 -3.05
C ALA A 34 -5.90 -5.05 -2.98
N ILE A 35 -6.17 -4.18 -3.96
CA ILE A 35 -5.65 -2.80 -3.96
C ILE A 35 -6.16 -2.01 -2.75
N VAL A 36 -7.45 -2.15 -2.39
CA VAL A 36 -8.03 -1.46 -1.23
C VAL A 36 -7.37 -1.93 0.06
N ILE A 37 -7.20 -3.25 0.25
CA ILE A 37 -6.53 -3.82 1.42
C ILE A 37 -5.11 -3.27 1.57
N ILE A 38 -4.34 -3.24 0.48
CA ILE A 38 -2.96 -2.73 0.51
C ILE A 38 -2.92 -1.22 0.72
N ALA A 39 -3.82 -0.45 0.10
CA ALA A 39 -3.90 0.98 0.34
C ALA A 39 -4.21 1.30 1.81
N GLU A 40 -5.11 0.56 2.46
CA GLU A 40 -5.39 0.70 3.89
C GLU A 40 -4.20 0.31 4.77
N LYS A 41 -3.51 -0.79 4.43
CA LYS A 41 -2.31 -1.24 5.13
C LYS A 41 -1.22 -0.16 5.10
N LEU A 42 -0.97 0.40 3.92
CA LEU A 42 0.01 1.46 3.72
C LEU A 42 -0.37 2.74 4.48
N ARG A 43 -1.64 3.16 4.43
CA ARG A 43 -2.14 4.30 5.22
C ARG A 43 -1.91 4.11 6.72
N LYS A 44 -2.21 2.92 7.26
CA LYS A 44 -1.97 2.59 8.68
C LYS A 44 -0.48 2.61 9.05
N GLN A 45 0.40 2.17 8.14
CA GLN A 45 1.84 2.23 8.35
C GLN A 45 2.32 3.70 8.41
N THR A 46 1.86 4.55 7.50
CA THR A 46 2.20 5.98 7.49
C THR A 46 1.64 6.71 8.72
N GLU A 47 0.42 6.39 9.15
CA GLU A 47 -0.22 6.97 10.35
C GLU A 47 0.52 6.59 11.64
N ASN A 48 0.96 5.33 11.78
CA ASN A 48 1.78 4.91 12.92
C ASN A 48 3.17 5.56 12.90
N LEU A 49 3.75 5.81 11.72
CA LEU A 49 5.01 6.52 11.59
C LEU A 49 4.91 8.00 11.98
N THR A 50 3.72 8.60 11.84
CA THR A 50 3.46 10.00 12.19
C THR A 50 2.96 10.20 13.62
N ARG A 51 2.31 9.21 14.25
CA ARG A 51 1.89 9.25 15.68
C ARG A 51 2.97 8.86 16.69
N GLY A 52 4.17 8.51 16.24
CA GLY A 52 5.31 8.12 17.07
C GLY A 52 6.40 9.19 17.23
N LYS A 53 6.07 10.48 17.08
CA LYS A 53 6.98 11.60 17.37
C LYS A 53 6.41 12.54 18.43
#